data_AF-A0A372E5L0-F1
#
_entry.id   AF-A0A372E5L0-F1
#
_cell.length_a   1.000
_cell.length_b   1.000
_cell.length_c   1.000
_cell.angle_alpha   90.00
_cell.angle_beta   90.00
_cell.angle_gamma   90.00
#
_symmetry.space_group_name_H-M   'P 1'
#
loop_
_entity.id
_entity.type
_entity.pdbx_description
1 polymer ?
#
loop_
_entity_poly.entity_id
_entity_poly.type
_entity_poly.pdbx_seq_one_letter_code
_entity_poly.pdbx_strand_id
1 'polypeptide(L)'
;MYESGDSTRCDCALVRKQEVRFVEFKHGTFRRRADRIKECIPQLAATINDFIMAGIIAPKSVVLAIACVGFQEEFPPRTAQLDARILQLNKLVGSDVVVELLVTDSTTFA
;
A
#
# COMPACT_ATOMS: atom_id res chain seq x y z
N MET A 1 -6.75 -11.21 -16.67
CA MET A 1 -5.45 -10.68 -17.10
C MET A 1 -5.50 -9.18 -16.82
N TYR A 2 -4.51 -8.60 -16.13
CA TYR A 2 -4.54 -7.18 -15.76
C TYR A 2 -4.12 -6.31 -16.95
N GLU A 3 -4.83 -5.21 -17.18
CA GLU A 3 -4.51 -4.25 -18.23
C GLU A 3 -3.58 -3.16 -17.66
N SER A 4 -2.65 -2.65 -18.45
CA SER A 4 -1.65 -1.68 -17.96
C SER A 4 -2.24 -0.31 -17.57
N GLY A 5 -3.54 -0.11 -17.75
CA GLY A 5 -4.26 1.11 -17.36
C GLY A 5 -5.16 0.93 -16.13
N ASP A 6 -5.14 -0.24 -15.48
CA ASP A 6 -5.97 -0.50 -14.31
C ASP A 6 -5.45 0.26 -13.08
N SER A 7 -6.10 1.38 -12.76
CA SER A 7 -5.77 2.21 -11.61
C SER A 7 -6.38 1.72 -10.30
N THR A 8 -7.03 0.55 -10.26
CA THR A 8 -7.72 0.04 -9.07
C THR A 8 -6.83 -0.83 -8.18
N ARG A 9 -5.64 -1.19 -8.66
CA ARG A 9 -4.69 -2.09 -8.01
C ARG A 9 -3.35 -1.39 -7.80
N CYS A 10 -2.57 -1.89 -6.85
CA CYS A 10 -1.22 -1.40 -6.65
C CYS A 10 -0.27 -1.81 -7.79
N ASP A 11 0.73 -0.96 -8.06
CA ASP A 11 1.68 -1.14 -9.15
C ASP A 11 2.51 -2.44 -9.09
N CYS A 12 2.87 -2.90 -7.88
CA CYS A 12 3.76 -4.05 -7.73
C CYS A 12 3.48 -4.86 -6.48
N ALA A 13 3.66 -6.19 -6.58
CA ALA A 13 3.73 -7.11 -5.45
C ALA A 13 5.03 -7.92 -5.54
N LEU A 14 5.83 -7.86 -4.49
CA LEU A 14 7.06 -8.65 -4.34
C LEU A 14 6.81 -9.80 -3.38
N VAL A 15 6.96 -11.03 -3.86
CA VAL A 15 6.83 -12.25 -3.07
C VAL A 15 8.21 -12.88 -2.89
N ARG A 16 8.70 -12.98 -1.66
CA ARG A 16 9.97 -13.64 -1.34
C ARG A 16 9.78 -14.54 -0.12
N LYS A 17 9.85 -15.86 -0.32
CA LYS A 17 9.60 -16.87 0.71
C LYS A 17 8.22 -16.67 1.36
N GLN A 18 8.18 -16.25 2.62
CA GLN A 18 6.96 -16.00 3.40
C GLN A 18 6.62 -14.51 3.50
N GLU A 19 7.43 -13.63 2.90
CA GLU A 19 7.19 -12.19 2.91
C GLU A 19 6.52 -11.75 1.61
N VAL A 20 5.42 -11.01 1.75
CA VAL A 20 4.77 -10.34 0.63
C VAL A 20 4.76 -8.84 0.89
N ARG A 21 5.27 -8.08 -0.08
CA ARG A 21 5.31 -6.62 -0.05
C ARG A 21 4.49 -6.07 -1.20
N PHE A 22 3.58 -5.16 -0.90
CA PHE A 22 2.73 -4.49 -1.89
C PHE A 22 3.19 -3.06 -2.02
N VAL A 23 3.38 -2.58 -3.25
CA VAL A 23 4.00 -1.29 -3.52
C VAL A 23 3.12 -0.52 -4.48
N GLU A 24 2.79 0.71 -4.09
CA GLU A 24 2.12 1.68 -4.96
C GLU A 24 2.99 2.92 -5.11
N PHE A 25 3.20 3.36 -6.35
CA PHE A 25 3.94 4.56 -6.69
C PHE A 25 2.99 5.67 -7.10
N LYS A 26 3.16 6.86 -6.50
CA LYS A 26 2.46 8.07 -6.94
C LYS A 26 3.43 9.09 -7.47
N HIS A 27 3.17 9.54 -8.71
CA HIS A 27 3.92 10.61 -9.36
C HIS A 27 3.20 11.97 -9.24
N GLY A 28 3.96 13.06 -9.43
CA GLY A 28 3.73 14.41 -8.89
C GLY A 28 2.61 15.26 -9.49
N THR A 29 1.39 14.75 -9.61
CA THR A 29 0.20 15.59 -9.91
C THR A 29 -0.43 16.19 -8.65
N PHE A 30 -0.24 15.55 -7.49
CA PHE A 30 -0.82 15.99 -6.21
C PHE A 30 0.08 16.98 -5.49
N ARG A 31 -0.52 18.06 -4.97
CA ARG A 31 0.18 19.06 -4.16
C ARG A 31 0.52 18.59 -2.75
N ARG A 32 -0.22 17.61 -2.20
CA ARG A 32 -0.08 17.14 -0.81
C ARG A 32 0.21 15.65 -0.77
N ARG A 33 1.17 15.24 0.07
CA ARG A 33 1.51 13.83 0.29
C ARG A 33 0.33 13.05 0.86
N ALA A 34 -0.44 13.66 1.75
CA ALA A 34 -1.64 13.05 2.35
C ALA A 34 -2.68 12.61 1.30
N ASP A 35 -2.84 13.37 0.21
CA ASP A 35 -3.76 13.03 -0.88
C ASP A 35 -3.24 11.84 -1.67
N ARG A 36 -1.93 11.79 -1.94
CA ARG A 36 -1.26 10.64 -2.57
C ARG A 36 -1.43 9.37 -1.75
N ILE A 37 -1.15 9.45 -0.44
CA ILE A 37 -1.33 8.33 0.48
C ILE A 37 -2.79 7.85 0.47
N LYS A 38 -3.76 8.78 0.49
CA LYS A 38 -5.19 8.45 0.47
C LYS A 38 -5.57 7.64 -0.76
N GLU A 39 -5.00 7.94 -1.93
CA GLU A 39 -5.24 7.16 -3.15
C GLU A 39 -4.56 5.80 -3.15
N CYS A 40 -3.38 5.67 -2.53
CA CYS A 40 -2.71 4.38 -2.41
C CYS A 40 -3.53 3.36 -1.61
N ILE A 41 -4.27 3.80 -0.57
CA ILE A 41 -4.99 2.89 0.35
C ILE A 41 -5.94 1.92 -0.38
N PRO A 42 -6.92 2.38 -1.19
CA PRO A 42 -7.82 1.46 -1.87
C PRO A 42 -7.10 0.52 -2.85
N GLN A 43 -6.06 0.99 -3.53
CA GLN A 43 -5.31 0.20 -4.50
C GLN A 43 -4.48 -0.91 -3.84
N LEU A 44 -3.81 -0.57 -2.74
CA LEU A 44 -3.09 -1.54 -1.91
C LEU A 44 -4.07 -2.56 -1.33
N ALA A 45 -5.21 -2.11 -0.79
CA ALA A 45 -6.23 -3.00 -0.23
C ALA A 45 -6.80 -3.98 -1.28
N ALA A 46 -7.11 -3.48 -2.48
CA ALA A 46 -7.63 -4.28 -3.57
C ALA A 46 -6.65 -5.40 -3.96
N THR A 47 -5.38 -5.08 -4.20
CA THR A 47 -4.38 -6.09 -4.54
C THR A 47 -4.13 -7.08 -3.41
N ILE A 48 -4.08 -6.62 -2.15
CA ILE A 48 -3.93 -7.52 -1.00
C ILE A 48 -5.10 -8.50 -0.93
N ASN A 49 -6.33 -8.03 -1.09
CA ASN A 49 -7.51 -8.91 -1.11
C ASN A 49 -7.50 -9.88 -2.28
N ASP A 50 -7.05 -9.47 -3.46
CA ASP A 50 -6.86 -10.37 -4.61
C ASP A 50 -5.89 -11.51 -4.25
N PHE A 51 -4.79 -11.20 -3.53
CA PHE A 51 -3.82 -12.20 -3.09
C PHE A 51 -4.34 -13.11 -1.96
N ILE A 52 -5.19 -12.59 -1.08
CA ILE A 52 -5.90 -13.39 -0.06
C ILE A 52 -6.85 -14.36 -0.75
N MET A 53 -7.69 -13.88 -1.67
CA MET A 53 -8.67 -14.71 -2.39
C MET A 53 -8.00 -15.78 -3.25
N ALA A 54 -6.83 -15.47 -3.82
CA ALA A 54 -6.03 -16.42 -4.58
C ALA A 54 -5.29 -17.46 -3.70
N GLY A 55 -5.34 -17.34 -2.37
CA GLY A 55 -4.65 -18.23 -1.45
C GLY A 55 -3.13 -18.04 -1.41
N ILE A 56 -2.62 -16.92 -1.91
CA ILE A 56 -1.18 -16.59 -1.91
C ILE A 56 -0.76 -16.13 -0.52
N ILE A 57 -1.60 -15.34 0.15
CA ILE A 57 -1.39 -14.93 1.55
C ILE A 57 -2.12 -15.93 2.46
N ALA A 58 -1.39 -16.55 3.38
CA ALA A 58 -1.98 -17.41 4.39
C ALA A 58 -2.73 -16.57 5.46
N PRO A 59 -3.82 -17.09 6.05
CA PRO A 59 -4.45 -16.46 7.21
C PRO A 59 -3.44 -16.21 8.33
N LYS A 60 -3.64 -15.11 9.07
CA LYS A 60 -2.82 -14.61 10.17
C LYS A 60 -1.42 -14.14 9.76
N SER A 61 -1.16 -13.98 8.47
CA SER A 61 0.08 -13.38 7.99
C SER A 61 0.13 -11.89 8.26
N VAL A 62 1.35 -11.37 8.40
CA VAL A 62 1.63 -9.94 8.36
C VAL A 62 2.18 -9.63 6.96
N VAL A 63 1.61 -8.63 6.29
CA VAL A 63 2.10 -8.14 5.00
C VAL A 63 2.50 -6.68 5.10
N LEU A 64 3.46 -6.28 4.29
CA LEU A 64 3.93 -4.89 4.25
C LEU A 64 3.37 -4.19 3.01
N ALA A 65 2.54 -3.18 3.23
CA ALA A 65 2.12 -2.24 2.21
C ALA A 65 3.07 -1.03 2.19
N ILE A 66 3.46 -0.60 1.01
CA ILE A 66 4.44 0.47 0.78
C ILE A 66 3.81 1.51 -0.14
N ALA A 67 3.59 2.71 0.40
CA ALA A 67 3.17 3.87 -0.38
C ALA A 67 4.40 4.72 -0.72
N CYS A 68 4.85 4.63 -1.97
CA CYS A 68 5.96 5.41 -2.54
C CYS A 68 5.42 6.72 -3.13
N VAL A 69 5.43 7.78 -2.33
CA VAL A 69 4.70 9.02 -2.64
C VAL A 69 5.60 10.20 -3.03
N GLY A 70 6.91 9.99 -3.21
CA GLY A 70 7.90 10.96 -3.72
C GLY A 70 8.14 12.23 -2.87
N PHE A 71 9.22 12.95 -3.17
CA PHE A 71 9.58 14.27 -2.60
C PHE A 71 8.69 15.41 -3.18
N GLN A 72 8.52 16.59 -2.59
CA GLN A 72 9.01 17.24 -1.37
C GLN A 72 7.76 17.88 -0.72
N GLU A 73 7.51 17.62 0.55
CA GLU A 73 6.47 18.35 1.30
C GLU A 73 7.00 19.72 1.72
N GLU A 74 6.18 20.76 1.61
CA GLU A 74 6.40 22.03 2.30
C GLU A 74 6.20 21.88 3.83
N PHE A 75 5.47 20.83 4.26
CA PHE A 75 5.14 20.53 5.66
C PHE A 75 5.09 19.02 5.90
N PRO A 76 5.78 18.45 6.91
CA PRO A 76 5.75 17.02 7.19
C PRO A 76 4.34 16.51 7.57
N PRO A 77 4.01 15.23 7.32
CA PRO A 77 2.71 14.69 7.68
C PRO A 77 2.63 14.53 9.19
N ARG A 78 1.49 14.88 9.79
CA ARG A 78 1.26 14.65 11.22
C ARG A 78 1.10 13.14 11.45
N THR A 79 1.82 12.57 12.42
CA THR A 79 1.79 11.12 12.76
C THR A 79 0.38 10.54 12.91
N ALA A 80 -0.53 11.25 13.58
CA ALA A 80 -1.92 10.82 13.74
C ALA A 80 -2.69 10.62 12.41
N GLN A 81 -2.29 11.32 11.34
CA GLN A 81 -2.89 11.13 10.01
C GLN A 81 -2.41 9.83 9.36
N LEU A 82 -1.19 9.38 9.64
CA LEU A 82 -0.66 8.12 9.15
C LEU A 82 -1.31 6.93 9.87
N ASP A 83 -1.45 7.01 11.20
CA ASP A 83 -2.11 5.96 11.99
C ASP A 83 -3.56 5.74 11.54
N ALA A 84 -4.28 6.83 11.24
CA ALA A 84 -5.63 6.76 10.69
C ALA A 84 -5.67 6.04 9.33
N ARG A 85 -4.63 6.17 8.50
CA ARG A 85 -4.53 5.49 7.20
C ARG A 85 -4.16 4.02 7.34
N ILE A 86 -3.31 3.66 8.30
CA ILE A 86 -3.03 2.26 8.67
C ILE A 86 -4.33 1.57 9.08
N LEU A 87 -5.10 2.20 9.97
CA LEU A 87 -6.38 1.67 10.43
C LEU A 87 -7.39 1.52 9.28
N GLN A 88 -7.45 2.52 8.39
CA GLN A 88 -8.31 2.46 7.21
C GLN A 88 -7.93 1.31 6.29
N LEU A 89 -6.63 1.09 6.03
CA LEU A 89 -6.14 0.00 5.20
C LEU A 89 -6.53 -1.37 5.78
N ASN A 90 -6.29 -1.58 7.07
CA ASN A 90 -6.65 -2.84 7.73
C ASN A 90 -8.16 -3.08 7.75
N LYS A 91 -9.01 -2.04 7.76
CA LYS A 91 -10.46 -2.20 7.65
C LYS A 91 -10.94 -2.62 6.26
N LEU A 92 -10.16 -2.32 5.23
CA LEU A 92 -10.49 -2.65 3.84
C LEU A 92 -9.95 -4.02 3.41
N VAL A 93 -9.00 -4.57 4.17
CA VAL A 93 -8.41 -5.88 3.94
C VAL A 93 -9.14 -6.94 4.78
N GLY A 94 -9.20 -8.17 4.27
CA GLY A 94 -9.80 -9.30 4.99
C GLY A 94 -9.29 -9.42 6.44
N SER A 95 -10.20 -9.71 7.38
CA SER A 95 -9.97 -9.63 8.84
C SER A 95 -8.84 -10.50 9.38
N ASP A 96 -8.41 -11.49 8.60
CA ASP A 96 -7.45 -12.49 9.03
C ASP A 96 -6.02 -12.12 8.64
N VAL A 97 -5.77 -10.97 8.00
CA VAL A 97 -4.42 -10.52 7.63
C VAL A 97 -4.14 -9.17 8.28
N VAL A 98 -2.95 -9.04 8.87
CA VAL A 98 -2.48 -7.76 9.41
C VAL A 98 -1.66 -7.05 8.35
N VAL A 99 -1.98 -5.79 8.10
CA VAL A 99 -1.28 -4.96 7.12
C VAL A 99 -0.50 -3.86 7.83
N GLU A 100 0.81 -3.86 7.66
CA GLU A 100 1.65 -2.73 8.04
C GLU A 100 1.75 -1.74 6.87
N LEU A 101 1.83 -0.44 7.14
CA LEU A 101 2.02 0.58 6.11
C LEU A 101 3.33 1.32 6.31
N LEU A 102 4.20 1.23 5.31
CA LEU A 102 5.37 2.09 5.16
C LEU A 102 5.07 3.18 4.15
N VAL A 103 5.25 4.44 4.54
CA VAL A 103 5.18 5.58 3.62
C VAL A 103 6.58 6.11 3.39
N THR A 104 7.03 6.11 2.14
CA THR A 104 8.39 6.49 1.78
C THR A 104 8.42 7.29 0.48
N ASP A 105 9.55 7.94 0.20
CA ASP A 105 9.78 8.68 -1.05
C ASP A 105 10.40 7.79 -2.12
N SER A 106 11.04 6.70 -1.69
CA SER A 106 11.65 5.68 -2.54
C SER A 106 11.67 4.34 -1.79
N THR A 107 11.70 3.23 -2.53
CA THR A 107 11.90 1.91 -1.95
C THR A 107 13.02 1.18 -2.69
N THR A 108 13.92 0.55 -1.93
CA THR A 108 14.96 -0.33 -2.46
C THR A 108 14.79 -1.70 -1.83
N PHE A 109 14.95 -2.74 -2.63
CA PHE A 109 14.83 -4.13 -2.18
C PHE A 109 16.23 -4.76 -2.24
N ALA A 110 16.70 -5.27 -1.10
CA ALA A 110 17.92 -6.08 -1.00
C ALA A 110 17.59 -7.59 -1.06
#